data_AF-A0A3M7RCQ9-F1
#
_entry.id   AF-A0A3M7RCQ9-F1
#
_cell.length_a   1.000
_cell.length_b   1.000
_cell.length_c   1.000
_cell.angle_alpha   90.00
_cell.angle_beta   90.00
_cell.angle_gamma   90.00
#
_symmetry.space_group_name_H-M   'P 1'
#
loop_
_entity.id
_entity.type
_entity.pdbx_description
1 polymer ?
#
loop_
_entity_poly.entity_id
_entity_poly.type
_entity_poly.pdbx_seq_one_letter_code
_entity_poly.pdbx_strand_id
1 'polypeptide(L)'
;MEILIKQNLAIDGHGYECSKKFIKVSTYTNFFGARSSKRSVDIQKLSRLECEIMARSKTCNGFLMFCKDGNCEFDENPIENFKWLSTVLTTGYYCRLQKTKIRYKNKIFNEICNADNLEFNLGDTILIWNKEIVNTCPYRLFSSLKLNLPYDNILSNPSGNQMFKVIKISFECNLNIYETSEGLFLTYNKSNLTLSQIQL
;
A
#
# COMPACT_ATOMS: atom_id res chain seq x y z
N MET A 1 -29.41 12.13 -12.32
CA MET A 1 -28.04 12.63 -12.10
C MET A 1 -27.46 11.91 -10.90
N GLU A 2 -26.18 11.59 -10.92
CA GLU A 2 -25.50 10.92 -9.82
C GLU A 2 -24.73 11.94 -9.00
N ILE A 3 -24.80 11.83 -7.67
CA ILE A 3 -24.03 12.62 -6.72
C ILE A 3 -22.76 11.84 -6.40
N LEU A 4 -21.63 12.52 -6.53
CA LEU A 4 -20.30 11.97 -6.36
C LEU A 4 -19.63 12.55 -5.12
N ILE A 5 -18.89 11.72 -4.41
CA ILE A 5 -17.95 12.17 -3.36
C ILE A 5 -16.54 12.11 -3.92
N LYS A 6 -15.80 13.20 -3.75
CA LYS A 6 -14.39 13.28 -4.11
C LYS A 6 -13.51 12.67 -3.03
N GLN A 7 -12.81 11.59 -3.36
CA GLN A 7 -11.77 10.98 -2.55
C GLN A 7 -10.43 11.66 -2.81
N ASN A 8 -9.81 12.13 -1.74
CA ASN A 8 -8.52 12.83 -1.80
C ASN A 8 -7.30 11.90 -1.73
N LEU A 9 -7.52 10.61 -1.47
CA LEU A 9 -6.47 9.61 -1.35
C LEU A 9 -6.26 8.91 -2.68
N ALA A 10 -5.02 8.88 -3.16
CA ALA A 10 -4.60 8.16 -4.37
C ALA A 10 -4.52 6.65 -4.11
N ILE A 11 -4.17 6.27 -2.89
CA ILE A 11 -4.18 4.89 -2.41
C ILE A 11 -4.89 4.85 -1.06
N ASP A 12 -5.88 3.96 -0.92
CA ASP A 12 -6.53 3.68 0.36
C ASP A 12 -6.83 2.18 0.46
N GLY A 13 -6.04 1.48 1.27
CA GLY A 13 -6.19 0.04 1.46
C GLY A 13 -5.07 -0.57 2.29
N HIS A 14 -4.79 -1.85 2.05
CA HIS A 14 -3.71 -2.58 2.72
C HIS A 14 -2.68 -3.05 1.70
N GLY A 15 -1.41 -2.90 2.05
CA GLY A 15 -0.29 -3.52 1.36
C GLY A 15 0.53 -4.38 2.33
N TYR A 16 1.68 -4.81 1.86
CA TYR A 16 2.61 -5.64 2.60
C TYR A 16 4.00 -5.01 2.58
N GLU A 17 4.60 -4.86 3.75
CA GLU A 17 5.99 -4.50 3.89
C GLU A 17 6.81 -5.77 4.13
N CYS A 18 7.81 -6.02 3.28
CA CYS A 18 8.70 -7.17 3.37
C CYS A 18 10.13 -6.74 3.66
N SER A 19 10.82 -7.52 4.48
CA SER A 19 12.25 -7.37 4.73
C SER A 19 12.93 -8.72 4.87
N LYS A 20 14.19 -8.78 4.46
CA LYS A 20 15.04 -9.96 4.57
C LYS A 20 16.44 -9.56 5.00
N LYS A 21 16.98 -10.25 5.99
CA LYS A 21 18.32 -10.05 6.53
C LYS A 21 19.07 -11.37 6.48
N PHE A 22 20.32 -11.31 6.04
CA PHE A 22 21.25 -12.41 6.10
C PHE A 22 22.23 -12.19 7.24
N ILE A 23 22.35 -13.17 8.11
CA ILE A 23 23.14 -13.07 9.34
C ILE A 23 24.32 -14.01 9.19
N LYS A 24 25.54 -13.50 9.40
CA LYS A 24 26.76 -14.30 9.46
C LYS A 24 27.37 -14.16 10.85
N VAL A 25 27.75 -15.29 11.43
CA VAL A 25 28.44 -15.36 12.72
C VAL A 25 29.71 -16.16 12.53
N SER A 26 30.84 -15.49 12.72
CA SER A 26 32.18 -16.10 12.70
C SER A 26 32.68 -16.21 14.13
N THR A 27 33.04 -17.42 14.55
CA THR A 27 33.51 -17.71 15.90
C THR A 27 34.88 -18.36 15.84
N TYR A 28 35.73 -18.09 16.82
CA TYR A 28 37.08 -18.63 16.88
C TYR A 28 37.47 -18.88 18.34
N THR A 29 38.20 -19.96 18.59
CA THR A 29 38.86 -20.21 19.88
C THR A 29 40.35 -20.30 19.67
N ASN A 30 41.11 -19.45 20.37
CA ASN A 30 42.56 -19.42 20.25
C ASN A 30 43.23 -20.55 21.05
N PHE A 31 44.56 -20.61 20.96
CA PHE A 31 45.38 -21.61 21.66
C PHE A 31 45.19 -21.63 23.18
N PHE A 32 44.84 -20.49 23.80
CA PHE A 32 44.64 -20.36 25.24
C PHE A 32 43.19 -20.60 25.67
N GLY A 33 42.31 -21.02 24.75
CA GLY A 33 40.88 -21.20 25.02
C GLY A 33 40.07 -19.90 25.02
N ALA A 34 40.66 -18.75 24.68
CA ALA A 34 39.92 -17.50 24.57
C ALA A 34 39.03 -17.51 23.33
N ARG A 35 37.76 -17.14 23.51
CA ARG A 35 36.72 -17.14 22.49
C ARG A 35 36.54 -15.75 21.90
N SER A 36 36.38 -15.67 20.58
CA SER A 36 35.96 -14.46 19.89
C SER A 36 34.82 -14.76 18.93
N SER A 37 33.89 -13.80 18.82
CA SER A 37 32.75 -13.87 17.91
C SER A 37 32.64 -12.55 17.14
N LYS A 38 32.34 -12.65 15.85
CA LYS A 38 32.03 -11.52 14.97
C LYS A 38 30.72 -11.80 14.26
N ARG A 39 29.74 -10.93 14.49
CA ARG A 39 28.43 -10.97 13.83
C ARG A 39 28.33 -9.87 12.78
N SER A 40 27.82 -10.20 11.60
CA SER A 40 27.42 -9.23 10.58
C SER A 40 26.00 -9.51 10.13
N VAL A 41 25.28 -8.43 9.80
CA VAL A 41 23.90 -8.49 9.30
C VAL A 41 23.86 -7.73 7.99
N ASP A 42 23.58 -8.45 6.92
CA ASP A 42 23.47 -7.91 5.56
C ASP A 42 21.99 -7.81 5.21
N ILE A 43 21.50 -6.61 4.90
CA ILE A 43 20.13 -6.43 4.43
C ILE A 43 20.05 -6.90 2.97
N GLN A 44 19.19 -7.88 2.71
CA GLN A 44 18.93 -8.35 1.35
C GLN A 44 17.76 -7.57 0.77
N LYS A 45 18.05 -6.76 -0.25
CA LYS A 45 17.02 -6.04 -1.00
C LYS A 45 16.16 -7.04 -1.76
N LEU A 46 14.88 -7.13 -1.37
CA LEU A 46 13.89 -7.97 -2.02
C LEU A 46 13.35 -7.29 -3.27
N SER A 47 13.10 -8.09 -4.30
CA SER A 47 12.26 -7.68 -5.43
C SER A 47 10.78 -7.70 -5.07
N ARG A 48 9.95 -7.01 -5.87
CA ARG A 48 8.49 -7.11 -5.79
C ARG A 48 8.00 -8.55 -5.76
N LEU A 49 8.50 -9.36 -6.69
CA LEU A 49 8.05 -10.73 -6.88
C LEU A 49 8.37 -11.58 -5.64
N GLU A 50 9.56 -11.42 -5.04
CA GLU A 50 9.91 -12.14 -3.81
C GLU A 50 9.01 -11.72 -2.64
N CYS A 51 8.70 -10.43 -2.51
CA CYS A 51 7.78 -9.94 -1.50
C CYS A 51 6.33 -10.43 -1.75
N GLU A 52 5.88 -10.48 -3.01
CA GLU A 52 4.58 -11.03 -3.39
C GLU A 52 4.49 -12.53 -3.08
N ILE A 53 5.55 -13.29 -3.37
CA ILE A 53 5.64 -14.71 -3.02
C ILE A 53 5.56 -14.85 -1.51
N MET A 54 6.40 -14.14 -0.74
CA MET A 54 6.38 -14.16 0.72
C MET A 54 5.00 -13.81 1.29
N ALA A 55 4.34 -12.80 0.72
CA ALA A 55 3.01 -12.38 1.12
C ALA A 55 1.93 -13.44 0.86
N ARG A 56 2.04 -14.20 -0.23
CA ARG A 56 1.08 -15.26 -0.62
C ARG A 56 1.36 -16.59 0.06
N SER A 57 2.60 -17.07 0.01
CA SER A 57 3.01 -18.37 0.53
C SER A 57 3.19 -18.38 2.04
N LYS A 58 3.42 -17.21 2.65
CA LYS A 58 3.84 -17.08 4.05
C LYS A 58 5.13 -17.88 4.33
N THR A 59 6.02 -17.92 3.35
CA THR A 59 7.32 -18.59 3.46
C THR A 59 8.47 -17.62 3.22
N CYS A 60 9.62 -17.90 3.85
CA CYS A 60 10.89 -17.27 3.51
C CYS A 60 11.92 -18.34 3.14
N ASN A 61 12.53 -18.24 1.96
CA ASN A 61 13.44 -19.26 1.42
C ASN A 61 12.87 -20.70 1.49
N GLY A 62 11.55 -20.86 1.34
CA GLY A 62 10.87 -22.15 1.44
C GLY A 62 10.47 -22.59 2.85
N PHE A 63 10.92 -21.90 3.90
CA PHE A 63 10.53 -22.18 5.28
C PHE A 63 9.26 -21.43 5.68
N LEU A 64 8.39 -22.08 6.43
CA LEU A 64 7.12 -21.53 6.88
C LEU A 64 7.35 -20.46 7.95
N MET A 65 6.74 -19.29 7.75
CA MET A 65 6.84 -18.17 8.70
C MET A 65 5.76 -18.30 9.78
N PHE A 66 6.06 -17.86 10.99
CA PHE A 66 5.08 -17.76 12.06
C PHE A 66 4.24 -16.49 11.87
N CYS A 67 2.93 -16.63 11.66
CA CYS A 67 2.04 -15.52 11.35
C CYS A 67 1.02 -15.24 12.45
N LYS A 68 0.83 -13.96 12.78
CA LYS A 68 -0.24 -13.46 13.65
C LYS A 68 -0.79 -12.15 13.10
N ASP A 69 -2.11 -12.07 12.93
CA ASP A 69 -2.83 -10.87 12.47
C ASP A 69 -2.30 -10.25 11.14
N GLY A 70 -1.82 -11.11 10.23
CA GLY A 70 -1.27 -10.69 8.94
C GLY A 70 0.20 -10.26 8.97
N ASN A 71 0.84 -10.30 10.14
CA ASN A 71 2.27 -10.12 10.31
C ASN A 71 2.93 -11.49 10.44
N CYS A 72 4.03 -11.72 9.73
CA CYS A 72 4.74 -12.99 9.76
C CYS A 72 6.23 -12.78 9.97
N GLU A 73 6.83 -13.68 10.74
CA GLU A 73 8.27 -13.66 11.00
C GLU A 73 8.87 -15.06 10.84
N PHE A 74 10.07 -15.11 10.30
CA PHE A 74 10.91 -16.30 10.31
C PHE A 74 12.28 -15.88 10.82
N ASP A 75 12.76 -16.59 11.84
CA ASP A 75 14.03 -16.30 12.49
C ASP A 75 14.85 -17.57 12.58
N GLU A 76 15.86 -17.66 11.73
CA GLU A 76 16.92 -18.66 11.76
C GLU A 76 18.20 -17.98 12.23
N ASN A 77 18.18 -17.39 13.43
CA ASN A 77 19.36 -16.80 14.03
C ASN A 77 20.45 -17.88 14.22
N PRO A 78 21.64 -17.72 13.60
CA PRO A 78 22.70 -18.73 13.70
C PRO A 78 23.24 -18.82 15.13
N ILE A 79 23.47 -20.05 15.60
CA ILE A 79 24.01 -20.34 16.93
C ILE A 79 25.53 -20.29 16.88
N GLU A 80 26.14 -19.60 17.86
CA GLU A 80 27.59 -19.57 18.02
C GLU A 80 28.14 -20.96 18.33
N ASN A 81 29.10 -21.42 17.54
CA ASN A 81 29.73 -22.73 17.71
C ASN A 81 31.26 -22.61 17.68
N PHE A 82 31.89 -22.77 18.83
CA PHE A 82 33.32 -22.57 19.00
C PHE A 82 34.11 -23.85 18.76
N LYS A 83 35.14 -23.79 17.89
CA LYS A 83 36.13 -24.85 17.72
C LYS A 83 37.53 -24.36 18.03
N TRP A 84 38.33 -25.23 18.62
CA TRP A 84 39.71 -24.95 19.00
C TRP A 84 40.59 -24.71 17.76
N LEU A 85 41.42 -23.66 17.80
CA LEU A 85 42.35 -23.27 16.74
C LEU A 85 41.73 -23.17 15.33
N SER A 86 40.42 -22.94 15.24
CA SER A 86 39.71 -22.90 13.97
C SER A 86 38.56 -21.91 13.99
N THR A 87 38.34 -21.29 12.84
CA THR A 87 37.22 -20.38 12.62
C THR A 87 36.01 -21.17 12.17
N VAL A 88 34.88 -20.99 12.84
CA VAL A 88 33.59 -21.57 12.45
C VAL A 88 32.69 -20.45 11.95
N LEU A 89 32.26 -20.58 10.71
CA LEU A 89 31.27 -19.70 10.10
C LEU A 89 29.90 -20.37 10.15
N THR A 90 28.94 -19.68 10.74
CA THR A 90 27.52 -20.06 10.72
C THR A 90 26.71 -18.94 10.09
N THR A 91 25.65 -19.30 9.37
CA THR A 91 24.82 -18.37 8.64
C THR A 91 23.36 -18.63 8.93
N GLY A 92 22.54 -17.62 8.79
CA GLY A 92 21.10 -17.74 8.94
C GLY A 92 20.35 -16.55 8.35
N TYR A 93 19.02 -16.61 8.43
CA TYR A 93 18.15 -15.61 7.82
C TYR A 93 17.13 -15.11 8.82
N TYR A 94 16.79 -13.83 8.70
CA TYR A 94 15.63 -13.25 9.34
C TYR A 94 14.74 -12.61 8.29
N CYS A 95 13.47 -12.98 8.27
CA CYS A 95 12.49 -12.45 7.33
C CYS A 95 11.28 -11.94 8.08
N ARG A 96 10.76 -10.79 7.66
CA ARG A 96 9.57 -10.19 8.25
C ARG A 96 8.65 -9.70 7.14
N LEU A 97 7.38 -10.03 7.29
CA LEU A 97 6.27 -9.58 6.48
C LEU A 97 5.28 -8.87 7.40
N GLN A 98 4.89 -7.64 7.06
CA GLN A 98 3.94 -6.88 7.85
C GLN A 98 2.79 -6.40 6.96
N LYS A 99 1.55 -6.61 7.41
CA LYS A 99 0.38 -6.06 6.74
C LYS A 99 0.24 -4.60 7.17
N THR A 100 0.37 -3.68 6.22
CA THR A 100 0.42 -2.24 6.50
C THR A 100 -0.75 -1.54 5.83
N LYS A 101 -1.44 -0.68 6.58
CA LYS A 101 -2.50 0.18 6.04
C LYS A 101 -1.86 1.35 5.30
N ILE A 102 -2.20 1.48 4.02
CA ILE A 102 -1.65 2.47 3.10
C ILE A 102 -2.74 3.51 2.85
N ARG A 103 -2.48 4.75 3.27
CA ARG A 103 -3.34 5.91 3.02
C ARG A 103 -2.48 7.08 2.58
N TYR A 104 -2.51 7.39 1.29
CA TYR A 104 -1.69 8.46 0.75
C TYR A 104 -2.49 9.45 -0.07
N LYS A 105 -2.19 10.75 0.15
CA LYS A 105 -2.71 11.86 -0.64
C LYS A 105 -1.80 12.09 -1.85
N ASN A 106 -2.40 12.47 -2.98
CA ASN A 106 -1.72 12.77 -4.25
C ASN A 106 -0.50 13.71 -4.13
N LYS A 107 -0.41 14.57 -3.09
CA LYS A 107 0.70 15.52 -2.93
C LYS A 107 2.05 14.92 -2.49
N ILE A 108 2.09 13.73 -1.88
CA ILE A 108 3.36 13.13 -1.40
C ILE A 108 4.03 12.27 -2.50
N PHE A 109 3.27 11.90 -3.54
CA PHE A 109 3.71 11.00 -4.61
C PHE A 109 4.42 11.71 -5.78
N ASN A 110 4.50 13.05 -5.78
CA ASN A 110 5.00 13.77 -6.96
C ASN A 110 6.52 13.71 -7.17
N GLU A 111 7.34 13.17 -6.24
CA GLU A 111 8.80 13.13 -6.45
C GLU A 111 9.49 11.78 -6.19
N ILE A 112 8.93 10.85 -5.39
CA ILE A 112 9.69 9.66 -4.93
C ILE A 112 8.95 8.32 -5.11
N CYS A 113 7.63 8.29 -5.08
CA CYS A 113 6.84 7.06 -5.18
C CYS A 113 5.72 7.25 -6.21
N ASN A 114 5.51 6.31 -7.13
CA ASN A 114 4.37 6.32 -8.05
C ASN A 114 3.38 5.20 -7.65
N ALA A 115 2.11 5.55 -7.46
CA ALA A 115 1.06 4.63 -7.03
C ALA A 115 0.87 3.46 -8.01
N ASP A 116 1.12 3.71 -9.29
CA ASP A 116 0.99 2.72 -10.36
C ASP A 116 2.15 1.72 -10.43
N ASN A 117 3.28 2.01 -9.77
CA ASN A 117 4.41 1.06 -9.73
C ASN A 117 4.09 -0.16 -8.85
N LEU A 118 3.10 -0.04 -7.95
CA LEU A 118 2.65 -1.08 -7.00
C LEU A 118 3.73 -1.53 -6.00
N GLU A 119 4.85 -0.82 -5.95
CA GLU A 119 5.94 -1.04 -5.02
C GLU A 119 6.57 0.30 -4.59
N PHE A 120 7.16 0.29 -3.40
CA PHE A 120 7.98 1.37 -2.91
C PHE A 120 9.14 0.84 -2.08
N ASN A 121 10.35 1.30 -2.38
CA ASN A 121 11.54 0.94 -1.63
C ASN A 121 11.73 1.91 -0.46
N LEU A 122 11.74 1.39 0.76
CA LEU A 122 11.93 2.14 2.01
C LEU A 122 13.39 2.05 2.52
N GLY A 123 14.34 1.83 1.61
CA GLY A 123 15.73 1.55 1.93
C GLY A 123 15.94 0.06 2.22
N ASP A 124 15.62 -0.35 3.44
CA ASP A 124 15.88 -1.70 3.95
C ASP A 124 14.71 -2.68 3.74
N THR A 125 13.53 -2.14 3.45
CA THR A 125 12.30 -2.88 3.23
C THR A 125 11.66 -2.47 1.91
N ILE A 126 10.77 -3.33 1.41
CA ILE A 126 9.95 -3.05 0.24
C ILE A 126 8.48 -3.10 0.65
N LEU A 127 7.73 -2.05 0.32
CA LEU A 127 6.29 -1.98 0.48
C LEU A 127 5.63 -2.28 -0.86
N ILE A 128 4.74 -3.26 -0.91
CA ILE A 128 3.97 -3.62 -2.11
C ILE A 128 2.47 -3.47 -1.86
N TRP A 129 1.70 -3.21 -2.91
CA TRP A 129 0.24 -3.18 -2.84
C TRP A 129 -0.43 -3.67 -4.12
N ASN A 130 -1.73 -3.99 -4.01
CA ASN A 130 -2.54 -4.37 -5.16
C ASN A 130 -3.04 -3.10 -5.88
N LYS A 131 -3.15 -3.18 -7.21
CA LYS A 131 -3.77 -2.14 -8.05
C LYS A 131 -5.21 -1.82 -7.62
N GLU A 132 -5.92 -2.77 -7.03
CA GLU A 132 -7.29 -2.59 -6.52
C GLU A 132 -7.45 -1.49 -5.47
N ILE A 133 -6.37 -1.18 -4.72
CA ILE A 133 -6.42 -0.13 -3.69
C ILE A 133 -5.96 1.24 -4.24
N VAL A 134 -5.55 1.30 -5.51
CA VAL A 134 -5.19 2.53 -6.22
C VAL A 134 -6.46 3.16 -6.77
N ASN A 135 -6.79 4.35 -6.27
CA ASN A 135 -7.94 5.12 -6.73
C ASN A 135 -7.56 5.84 -8.03
N THR A 136 -7.75 5.16 -9.17
CA THR A 136 -7.58 5.75 -10.50
C THR A 136 -8.59 6.87 -10.76
N CYS A 137 -9.77 6.77 -10.15
CA CYS A 137 -10.77 7.83 -10.16
C CYS A 137 -10.98 8.39 -8.75
N PRO A 138 -10.81 9.70 -8.55
CA PRO A 138 -11.04 10.32 -7.24
C PRO A 138 -12.52 10.51 -6.94
N TYR A 139 -13.46 9.93 -7.68
CA TYR A 139 -14.90 10.05 -7.42
C TYR A 139 -15.51 8.70 -7.10
N ARG A 140 -16.41 8.67 -6.12
CA ARG A 140 -17.28 7.53 -5.81
C ARG A 140 -18.75 7.93 -5.87
N LEU A 141 -19.59 6.99 -6.26
CA LEU A 141 -21.03 7.19 -6.27
C LEU A 141 -21.54 7.26 -4.83
N PHE A 142 -22.18 8.37 -4.47
CA PHE A 142 -22.80 8.54 -3.16
C PHE A 142 -24.30 8.27 -3.21
N SER A 143 -24.99 8.91 -4.15
CA SER A 143 -26.44 8.81 -4.28
C SER A 143 -26.87 9.22 -5.69
N SER A 144 -28.17 9.14 -5.97
CA SER A 144 -28.76 9.63 -7.21
C SER A 144 -29.86 10.64 -6.91
N LEU A 145 -29.91 11.70 -7.72
CA LEU A 145 -30.91 12.75 -7.65
C LEU A 145 -31.53 12.95 -9.03
N LYS A 146 -32.85 13.14 -9.06
CA LYS A 146 -33.54 13.58 -10.28
C LYS A 146 -33.35 15.08 -10.41
N LEU A 147 -32.49 15.47 -11.34
CA LEU A 147 -32.24 16.85 -11.72
C LEU A 147 -32.56 17.00 -13.21
N ASN A 148 -33.16 18.13 -13.56
CA ASN A 148 -33.32 18.58 -14.92
C ASN A 148 -31.95 18.96 -15.51
N LEU A 149 -31.88 18.96 -16.84
CA LEU A 149 -30.68 19.42 -17.55
C LEU A 149 -30.34 20.86 -17.14
N PRO A 150 -29.04 21.23 -17.12
CA PRO A 150 -28.66 22.54 -16.67
C PRO A 150 -29.17 23.59 -17.66
N TYR A 151 -29.82 24.63 -17.15
CA TYR A 151 -30.16 25.83 -17.91
C TYR A 151 -29.45 27.01 -17.26
N ASP A 152 -28.66 27.74 -18.03
CA ASP A 152 -27.82 28.85 -17.53
C ASP A 152 -26.95 28.46 -16.31
N ASN A 153 -26.29 27.30 -16.40
CA ASN A 153 -25.48 26.71 -15.33
C ASN A 153 -26.24 26.42 -14.02
N ILE A 154 -27.58 26.39 -14.03
CA ILE A 154 -28.39 26.03 -12.87
C ILE A 154 -29.01 24.65 -13.09
N LEU A 155 -28.81 23.77 -12.11
CA LEU A 155 -29.43 22.46 -12.01
C LEU A 155 -30.59 22.55 -11.03
N SER A 156 -31.79 22.14 -11.43
CA SER A 156 -32.96 22.12 -10.55
C SER A 156 -33.60 20.74 -10.54
N ASN A 157 -34.23 20.36 -9.43
CA ASN A 157 -35.05 19.16 -9.40
C ASN A 157 -36.44 19.42 -10.04
N PRO A 158 -37.22 18.38 -10.39
CA PRO A 158 -38.52 18.55 -11.04
C PRO A 158 -39.52 19.43 -10.29
N SER A 159 -39.45 19.46 -8.96
CA SER A 159 -40.28 20.30 -8.09
C SER A 159 -39.78 21.73 -7.94
N GLY A 160 -38.58 22.06 -8.43
CA GLY A 160 -37.98 23.39 -8.34
C GLY A 160 -37.55 23.84 -6.94
N ASN A 161 -37.72 23.01 -5.92
CA ASN A 161 -37.37 23.33 -4.53
C ASN A 161 -35.89 23.10 -4.19
N GLN A 162 -35.14 22.44 -5.08
CA GLN A 162 -33.69 22.31 -4.97
C GLN A 162 -33.06 22.88 -6.23
N MET A 163 -32.11 23.79 -6.06
CA MET A 163 -31.35 24.42 -7.13
C MET A 163 -29.87 24.43 -6.76
N PHE A 164 -29.01 24.13 -7.73
CA PHE A 164 -27.56 24.10 -7.58
C PHE A 164 -26.93 24.87 -8.73
N LYS A 165 -26.01 25.77 -8.43
CA LYS A 165 -25.27 26.51 -9.46
C LYS A 165 -23.98 25.77 -9.82
N VAL A 166 -23.83 25.41 -11.08
CA VAL A 166 -22.60 24.82 -11.63
C VAL A 166 -21.55 25.93 -11.76
N ILE A 167 -20.42 25.74 -11.09
CA ILE A 167 -19.28 26.66 -11.14
C ILE A 167 -18.18 26.19 -12.08
N LYS A 168 -18.09 24.88 -12.31
CA LYS A 168 -17.06 24.27 -13.16
C LYS A 168 -17.54 22.97 -13.76
N ILE A 169 -17.13 22.73 -15.01
CA ILE A 169 -17.31 21.46 -15.70
C ILE A 169 -15.91 20.94 -16.05
N SER A 170 -15.63 19.69 -15.69
CA SER A 170 -14.35 19.03 -16.01
C SER A 170 -14.60 17.61 -16.50
N PHE A 171 -13.73 17.13 -17.37
CA PHE A 171 -13.74 15.75 -17.84
C PHE A 171 -12.67 14.95 -17.11
N GLU A 172 -13.07 14.08 -16.18
CA GLU A 172 -12.18 13.23 -15.37
C GLU A 172 -12.76 11.82 -15.32
N CYS A 173 -11.90 10.78 -15.39
CA CYS A 173 -12.32 9.37 -15.37
C CYS A 173 -13.34 8.96 -16.45
N ASN A 174 -13.32 9.58 -17.64
CA ASN A 174 -14.33 9.42 -18.68
C ASN A 174 -15.76 9.87 -18.26
N LEU A 175 -15.85 10.78 -17.29
CA LEU A 175 -17.10 11.36 -16.80
C LEU A 175 -17.05 12.88 -16.93
N ASN A 176 -18.17 13.47 -17.33
CA ASN A 176 -18.39 14.91 -17.17
C ASN A 176 -18.76 15.16 -15.70
N ILE A 177 -17.90 15.88 -15.00
CA ILE A 177 -18.06 16.26 -13.60
C ILE A 177 -18.54 17.71 -13.55
N TYR A 178 -19.68 17.92 -12.92
CA TYR A 178 -20.27 19.23 -12.66
C TYR A 178 -20.03 19.57 -11.20
N GLU A 179 -19.14 20.53 -10.96
CA GLU A 179 -18.87 21.06 -9.62
C GLU A 179 -19.85 22.20 -9.36
N THR A 180 -20.50 22.16 -8.21
CA THR A 180 -21.51 23.14 -7.78
C THR A 180 -20.95 24.09 -6.73
N SER A 181 -21.56 25.27 -6.58
CA SER A 181 -21.18 26.24 -5.55
C SER A 181 -21.33 25.73 -4.12
N GLU A 182 -22.19 24.73 -3.92
CA GLU A 182 -22.46 24.05 -2.66
C GLU A 182 -21.41 22.97 -2.35
N GLY A 183 -20.43 22.76 -3.23
CA GLY A 183 -19.38 21.77 -3.08
C GLY A 183 -19.78 20.34 -3.46
N LEU A 184 -20.93 20.16 -4.14
CA LEU A 184 -21.33 18.87 -4.70
C LEU A 184 -20.67 18.63 -6.06
N PHE A 185 -20.30 17.38 -6.30
CA PHE A 185 -19.86 16.88 -7.60
C PHE A 185 -20.97 16.03 -8.20
N LEU A 186 -21.40 16.35 -9.41
CA LEU A 186 -22.51 15.67 -10.07
C LEU A 186 -22.09 15.12 -11.43
N THR A 187 -22.77 14.09 -11.93
CA THR A 187 -22.60 13.59 -13.30
C THR A 187 -23.90 13.09 -13.93
N TYR A 188 -24.01 13.26 -15.25
CA TYR A 188 -25.11 12.72 -16.06
C TYR A 188 -24.84 11.30 -16.56
N ASN A 189 -23.56 10.92 -16.66
CA ASN A 189 -23.18 9.61 -17.13
C ASN A 189 -23.51 8.62 -16.02
N LYS A 190 -24.30 7.56 -16.33
CA LYS A 190 -24.41 6.42 -15.42
C LYS A 190 -23.01 5.87 -15.22
N SER A 191 -22.49 6.04 -14.01
CA SER A 191 -21.12 5.69 -13.72
C SER A 191 -21.09 4.27 -13.15
N ASN A 192 -20.16 3.43 -13.63
CA ASN A 192 -19.87 2.14 -12.99
C ASN A 192 -18.97 2.33 -11.75
N LEU A 193 -19.10 3.46 -11.06
CA LEU A 193 -18.30 3.78 -9.88
C LEU A 193 -18.77 2.94 -8.69
N THR A 194 -17.82 2.61 -7.82
CA THR A 194 -18.13 1.91 -6.57
C THR A 194 -18.96 2.81 -5.64
N LEU A 195 -20.00 2.23 -5.05
CA LEU A 195 -20.83 2.89 -4.04
C LEU A 195 -19.99 3.20 -2.80
N SER A 196 -20.05 4.43 -2.31
CA SER A 196 -19.44 4.80 -1.04
C SER A 196 -20.23 4.16 0.10
N GLN A 197 -19.65 3.13 0.74
CA GLN A 197 -20.12 2.67 2.04
C GLN A 197 -19.64 3.69 3.09
N ILE A 198 -20.48 4.68 3.40
CA ILE A 198 -20.25 5.50 4.58
C ILE A 198 -20.68 4.65 5.78
N GLN A 199 -19.71 4.08 6.49
CA GLN A 199 -19.94 3.64 7.87
C GLN A 199 -20.01 4.91 8.71
N LEU A 200 -21.23 5.31 9.07
CA LEU A 200 -21.51 6.30 10.12
C LEU A 200 -21.18 5.70 11.49
#